data_AF-A0A353YC16-F1
#
_entry.id   AF-A0A353YC16-F1
#
_cell.length_a   1.000
_cell.length_b   1.000
_cell.length_c   1.000
_cell.angle_alpha   90.00
_cell.angle_beta   90.00
_cell.angle_gamma   90.00
#
_symmetry.space_group_name_H-M   'P 1'
#
loop_
_entity.id
_entity.type
_entity.pdbx_description
1 polymer ?
#
loop_
_entity_poly.entity_id
_entity_poly.type
_entity_poly.pdbx_seq_one_letter_code
_entity_poly.pdbx_strand_id
1 'polypeptide(L)'
;MAPPPLLLYPAPAITESVVSIMELIEREILSDAEESDWGLFHTRWSVASHFPMETEAAVIDRCRIAMSKLVENGLVRLYWLSYRHATEEEAVAERKRLEEEVGFRTQRDVMMSVNDAIPTTEVEAILADDANWHPPVEDRYVAFAATEAGLKAYFALPPRQTSA
;
A
#
# COMPACT_ATOMS: atom_id res chain seq x y z
N MET A 1 -60.65 4.43 29.71
CA MET A 1 -59.87 4.46 28.45
C MET A 1 -58.43 4.08 28.79
N ALA A 2 -57.94 2.96 28.29
CA ALA A 2 -56.53 2.58 28.42
C ALA A 2 -55.73 3.13 27.23
N PRO A 3 -54.47 3.55 27.40
CA PRO A 3 -53.64 4.00 26.29
C PRO A 3 -53.30 2.84 25.34
N PRO A 4 -53.07 3.12 24.04
CA PRO A 4 -52.71 2.08 23.08
C PRO A 4 -51.29 1.56 23.37
N PRO A 5 -51.00 0.28 23.06
CA PRO A 5 -49.67 -0.28 23.25
C PRO A 5 -48.69 0.34 22.24
N LEU A 6 -47.53 0.77 22.73
CA LEU A 6 -46.41 1.21 21.91
C LEU A 6 -45.89 0.02 21.10
N LEU A 7 -46.02 0.08 19.78
CA LEU A 7 -45.34 -0.83 18.86
C LEU A 7 -43.83 -0.58 18.97
N LEU A 8 -43.13 -1.47 19.67
CA LEU A 8 -41.68 -1.60 19.59
C LEU A 8 -41.35 -2.10 18.18
N TYR A 9 -41.01 -1.18 17.29
CA TYR A 9 -40.33 -1.54 16.04
C TYR A 9 -39.02 -2.24 16.43
N PRO A 10 -38.69 -3.41 15.86
CA PRO A 10 -37.35 -3.96 16.02
C PRO A 10 -36.38 -2.92 15.45
N ALA A 11 -35.41 -2.52 16.27
CA ALA A 11 -34.29 -1.72 15.80
C ALA A 11 -33.69 -2.44 14.58
N PRO A 12 -33.38 -1.74 13.48
CA PRO A 12 -32.64 -2.36 12.39
C PRO A 12 -31.39 -2.97 13.01
N ALA A 13 -31.19 -4.27 12.77
CA ALA A 13 -29.94 -4.94 13.10
C ALA A 13 -28.86 -4.19 12.32
N ILE A 14 -28.14 -3.30 12.99
CA ILE A 14 -26.89 -2.76 12.47
C ILE A 14 -25.98 -3.97 12.45
N THR A 15 -25.91 -4.65 11.30
CA THR A 15 -24.78 -5.52 10.99
C THR A 15 -23.58 -4.59 10.87
N GLU A 16 -22.99 -4.23 12.00
CA GLU A 16 -21.64 -3.69 12.06
C GLU A 16 -20.76 -4.76 11.41
N SER A 17 -20.37 -4.51 10.17
CA SER A 17 -19.31 -5.23 9.50
C SER A 17 -18.04 -4.95 10.30
N VAL A 18 -17.77 -5.78 11.30
CA VAL A 18 -16.51 -5.77 12.02
C VAL A 18 -15.44 -6.21 11.02
N VAL A 19 -14.80 -5.24 10.38
CA VAL A 19 -13.63 -5.49 9.52
C VAL A 19 -12.54 -6.09 10.41
N SER A 20 -12.04 -7.26 10.02
CA SER A 20 -10.96 -7.89 10.78
C SER A 20 -9.68 -7.05 10.67
N ILE A 21 -8.81 -7.13 11.69
CA ILE A 21 -7.51 -6.43 11.70
C ILE A 21 -6.70 -6.73 10.43
N MET A 22 -6.74 -7.98 9.96
CA MET A 22 -6.01 -8.37 8.74
C MET A 22 -6.61 -7.78 7.47
N GLU A 23 -7.95 -7.72 7.35
CA GLU A 23 -8.60 -7.05 6.22
C GLU A 23 -8.29 -5.55 6.19
N LEU A 24 -8.18 -4.91 7.36
CA LEU A 24 -7.77 -3.50 7.46
C LEU A 24 -6.33 -3.30 6.96
N ILE A 25 -5.41 -4.19 7.34
CA ILE A 25 -4.02 -4.14 6.89
C ILE A 25 -3.91 -4.43 5.40
N GLU A 26 -4.56 -5.47 4.90
CA GLU A 26 -4.57 -5.81 3.47
C GLU A 26 -5.14 -4.66 2.62
N ARG A 27 -6.18 -3.99 3.13
CA ARG A 27 -6.73 -2.78 2.50
C ARG A 27 -5.73 -1.62 2.48
N GLU A 28 -5.02 -1.38 3.57
CA GLU A 28 -4.03 -0.30 3.63
C GLU A 28 -2.89 -0.58 2.65
N ILE A 29 -2.41 -1.83 2.58
CA ILE A 29 -1.39 -2.24 1.59
C ILE A 29 -1.89 -2.00 0.16
N LEU A 30 -3.13 -2.38 -0.16
CA LEU A 30 -3.68 -2.16 -1.50
C LEU A 30 -3.88 -0.67 -1.82
N SER A 31 -4.20 0.15 -0.83
CA SER A 31 -4.27 1.62 -0.96
C SER A 31 -2.91 2.20 -1.31
N ASP A 32 -1.87 1.80 -0.58
CA ASP A 32 -0.49 2.25 -0.83
C ASP A 32 0.04 1.76 -2.19
N ALA A 33 -0.38 0.56 -2.61
CA ALA A 33 0.05 -0.08 -3.87
C ALA A 33 -0.44 0.62 -5.15
N GLU A 34 -1.41 1.53 -5.03
CA GLU A 34 -1.94 2.34 -6.14
C GLU A 34 -1.19 3.67 -6.29
N GLU A 35 -0.72 4.27 -5.18
CA GLU A 35 -0.42 5.70 -5.16
C GLU A 35 1.07 6.08 -5.35
N SER A 36 2.06 5.20 -5.10
CA SER A 36 3.45 5.36 -5.60
C SER A 36 4.41 4.27 -5.08
N ASP A 37 5.66 4.34 -5.55
CA ASP A 37 6.89 3.60 -5.24
C ASP A 37 7.32 3.56 -3.74
N TRP A 38 6.41 3.70 -2.77
CA TRP A 38 6.73 4.02 -1.37
C TRP A 38 7.39 2.89 -0.56
N GLY A 39 7.49 1.69 -1.11
CA GLY A 39 8.25 0.59 -0.51
C GLY A 39 7.60 -0.05 0.73
N LEU A 40 8.17 -1.17 1.20
CA LEU A 40 7.69 -1.87 2.40
C LEU A 40 7.79 -1.03 3.68
N PHE A 41 8.78 -0.14 3.77
CA PHE A 41 8.96 0.76 4.91
C PHE A 41 7.76 1.69 5.12
N HIS A 42 7.25 2.30 4.05
CA HIS A 42 6.11 3.21 4.16
C HIS A 42 4.86 2.48 4.61
N THR A 43 4.59 1.31 4.05
CA THR A 43 3.47 0.46 4.44
C THR A 43 3.51 0.09 5.91
N ARG A 44 4.67 -0.33 6.41
CA ARG A 44 4.85 -0.60 7.84
C ARG A 44 4.55 0.64 8.67
N TRP A 45 5.01 1.81 8.25
CA TRP A 45 4.74 3.08 8.93
C TRP A 45 3.25 3.45 8.92
N SER A 46 2.56 3.30 7.78
CA SER A 46 1.12 3.52 7.64
C SER A 46 0.33 2.58 8.57
N VAL A 47 0.64 1.27 8.54
CA VAL A 47 0.01 0.29 9.42
C VAL A 47 0.28 0.58 10.89
N ALA A 48 1.51 0.95 11.26
CA ALA A 48 1.84 1.31 12.65
C ALA A 48 0.98 2.48 13.18
N SER A 49 0.58 3.41 12.31
CA SER A 49 -0.30 4.54 12.70
C SER A 49 -1.69 4.09 13.16
N HIS A 50 -2.17 2.94 12.68
CA HIS A 50 -3.43 2.32 13.09
C HIS A 50 -3.31 1.52 14.40
N PHE A 51 -2.09 1.12 14.78
CA PHE A 51 -1.82 0.27 15.94
C PHE A 51 -0.73 0.86 16.86
N PRO A 52 -0.92 2.06 17.43
CA PRO A 52 0.14 2.79 18.15
C PRO A 52 0.65 2.11 19.43
N MET A 53 -0.07 1.10 19.93
CA MET A 53 0.29 0.34 21.13
C MET A 53 1.01 -0.98 20.81
N GLU A 54 1.07 -1.39 19.54
CA GLU A 54 1.78 -2.61 19.15
C GLU A 54 3.28 -2.36 19.03
N THR A 55 4.08 -3.41 19.26
CA THR A 55 5.52 -3.34 19.04
C THR A 55 5.82 -3.32 17.54
N GLU A 56 6.94 -2.72 17.16
CA GLU A 56 7.39 -2.69 15.76
C GLU A 56 7.47 -4.10 15.14
N ALA A 57 7.97 -5.08 15.90
CA ALA A 57 8.04 -6.47 15.45
C ALA A 57 6.65 -7.07 15.17
N ALA A 58 5.65 -6.79 16.02
CA ALA A 58 4.29 -7.27 15.80
C ALA A 58 3.65 -6.64 14.55
N VAL A 59 3.88 -5.35 14.32
CA VAL A 59 3.43 -4.65 13.12
C VAL A 59 4.07 -5.26 11.87
N ILE A 60 5.39 -5.48 11.89
CA ILE A 60 6.11 -6.09 10.76
C ILE A 60 5.57 -7.50 10.49
N ASP A 61 5.35 -8.33 11.51
CA ASP A 61 4.80 -9.68 11.33
C ASP A 61 3.42 -9.66 10.67
N ARG A 62 2.54 -8.74 11.07
CA ARG A 62 1.24 -8.58 10.41
C ARG A 62 1.38 -8.13 8.96
N CYS A 63 2.28 -7.18 8.70
CA CYS A 63 2.55 -6.70 7.35
C CYS A 63 3.10 -7.83 6.46
N ARG A 64 4.01 -8.66 6.96
CA ARG A 64 4.49 -9.86 6.26
C ARG A 64 3.36 -10.80 5.91
N ILE A 65 2.54 -11.18 6.88
CA ILE A 65 1.43 -12.11 6.66
C ILE A 65 0.47 -11.57 5.62
N ALA A 66 0.10 -10.29 5.71
CA ALA A 66 -0.78 -9.65 4.74
C ALA A 66 -0.15 -9.58 3.34
N MET A 67 1.10 -9.13 3.25
CA MET A 67 1.81 -9.00 1.97
C MET A 67 2.01 -10.37 1.30
N SER A 68 2.41 -11.40 2.04
CA SER A 68 2.53 -12.77 1.51
C SER A 68 1.21 -13.26 0.91
N LYS A 69 0.08 -13.06 1.61
CA LYS A 69 -1.24 -13.43 1.10
C LYS A 69 -1.62 -12.65 -0.15
N LEU A 70 -1.39 -11.33 -0.17
CA LEU A 70 -1.70 -10.49 -1.32
C LEU A 70 -0.89 -10.89 -2.55
N VAL A 71 0.38 -11.25 -2.37
CA VAL A 71 1.23 -11.74 -3.45
C VAL A 71 0.81 -13.15 -3.91
N GLU A 72 0.53 -14.06 -2.99
CA GLU A 72 0.06 -15.42 -3.29
C GLU A 72 -1.26 -15.41 -4.08
N ASN A 73 -2.18 -14.51 -3.71
CA ASN A 73 -3.45 -14.31 -4.42
C ASN A 73 -3.30 -13.51 -5.73
N GLY A 74 -2.07 -13.12 -6.10
CA GLY A 74 -1.80 -12.36 -7.32
C GLY A 74 -2.38 -10.95 -7.32
N LEU A 75 -2.66 -10.37 -6.15
CA LEU A 75 -3.21 -9.02 -5.99
C LEU A 75 -2.11 -7.96 -5.95
N VAL A 76 -0.92 -8.31 -5.46
CA VAL A 76 0.25 -7.43 -5.41
C VAL A 76 1.45 -8.10 -6.06
N ARG A 77 2.34 -7.32 -6.66
CA ARG A 77 3.66 -7.76 -7.13
C ARG A 77 4.76 -6.97 -6.46
N LEU A 78 5.81 -7.66 -6.02
CA LEU A 78 7.02 -7.04 -5.48
C LEU A 78 8.04 -6.78 -6.59
N TYR A 79 8.81 -5.72 -6.46
CA TYR A 79 9.93 -5.39 -7.32
C TYR A 79 11.05 -4.73 -6.52
N TRP A 80 12.27 -4.87 -7.01
CA TRP A 80 13.38 -4.02 -6.60
C TRP A 80 13.23 -2.69 -7.32
N LEU A 81 13.05 -1.63 -6.55
CA LEU A 81 13.12 -0.28 -7.04
C LEU A 81 14.51 0.27 -6.78
N SER A 82 15.09 0.88 -7.80
CA SER A 82 16.36 1.60 -7.71
C SER A 82 16.35 2.84 -8.59
N TYR A 83 17.35 3.71 -8.44
CA TYR A 83 17.48 4.92 -9.26
C TYR A 83 18.80 4.94 -10.02
N ARG A 84 18.76 5.46 -11.24
CA ARG A 84 19.94 5.75 -12.05
C ARG A 84 19.86 7.14 -12.66
N HIS A 85 21.00 7.65 -13.08
CA HIS A 85 21.02 8.83 -13.94
C HIS A 85 20.28 8.54 -15.26
N ALA A 86 19.45 9.50 -15.66
CA ALA A 86 18.84 9.50 -16.98
C ALA A 86 19.90 9.67 -18.07
N THR A 87 19.67 9.04 -19.21
CA THR A 87 20.38 9.43 -20.44
C THR A 87 19.97 10.84 -20.86
N GLU A 88 20.75 11.51 -21.71
CA GLU A 88 20.39 12.86 -22.18
C GLU A 88 19.01 12.89 -22.86
N GLU A 89 18.70 11.84 -23.64
CA GLU A 89 17.41 11.71 -24.32
C GLU A 89 16.24 11.59 -23.32
N GLU A 90 16.39 10.74 -22.31
CA GLU A 90 15.40 10.59 -21.22
C GLU A 90 15.26 11.87 -20.40
N ALA A 91 16.36 12.53 -20.10
CA ALA A 91 16.36 13.77 -19.32
C ALA A 91 15.64 14.91 -20.06
N VAL A 92 15.83 15.03 -21.38
CA VAL A 92 15.10 16.00 -22.20
C VAL A 92 13.61 15.67 -22.24
N ALA A 93 13.24 14.39 -22.43
CA ALA A 93 11.85 13.97 -22.45
C ALA A 93 11.14 14.24 -21.11
N GLU A 94 11.79 13.90 -19.99
CA GLU A 94 11.20 14.06 -18.65
C GLU A 94 11.10 15.54 -18.25
N ARG A 95 12.11 16.37 -18.55
CA ARG A 95 12.02 17.82 -18.32
C ARG A 95 10.89 18.44 -19.11
N LYS A 96 10.68 18.01 -20.37
CA LYS A 96 9.57 18.46 -21.20
C LYS A 96 8.22 18.04 -20.59
N ARG A 97 8.10 16.78 -20.14
CA ARG A 97 6.88 16.30 -19.47
C ARG A 97 6.55 17.13 -18.22
N LEU A 98 7.53 17.37 -17.35
CA LEU A 98 7.35 18.17 -16.13
C LEU A 98 6.95 19.62 -16.43
N GLU A 99 7.48 20.20 -17.52
CA GLU A 99 7.10 21.53 -17.96
C GLU A 99 5.65 21.56 -18.49
N GLU A 100 5.24 20.55 -19.25
CA GLU A 100 3.90 20.49 -19.86
C GLU A 100 2.80 20.13 -18.85
N GLU A 101 3.04 19.18 -17.94
CA GLU A 101 2.04 18.69 -16.99
C GLU A 101 1.95 19.54 -15.73
N VAL A 102 3.10 20.03 -15.25
CA VAL A 102 3.22 20.67 -13.91
C VAL A 102 3.70 22.13 -14.02
N GLY A 103 4.12 22.59 -15.20
CA GLY A 103 4.68 23.93 -15.39
C GLY A 103 6.06 24.10 -14.73
N PHE A 104 6.71 23.00 -14.35
CA PHE A 104 7.94 23.03 -13.58
C PHE A 104 9.17 22.88 -14.47
N ARG A 105 10.10 23.84 -14.37
CA ARG A 105 11.39 23.80 -15.07
C ARG A 105 12.52 23.54 -14.06
N THR A 106 13.32 22.50 -14.31
CA THR A 106 14.48 22.16 -13.49
C THR A 106 15.75 22.03 -14.32
N GLN A 107 16.87 22.44 -13.72
CA GLN A 107 18.23 22.21 -14.24
C GLN A 107 18.96 21.10 -13.49
N ARG A 108 18.30 20.44 -12.52
CA ARG A 108 18.90 19.32 -11.80
C ARG A 108 19.00 18.10 -12.71
N ASP A 109 19.97 17.25 -12.41
CA ASP A 109 20.10 15.94 -13.02
C ASP A 109 18.81 15.15 -12.84
N VAL A 110 18.33 14.56 -13.94
CA VAL A 110 17.13 13.73 -13.94
C VAL A 110 17.55 12.32 -13.54
N MET A 111 16.86 11.78 -12.54
CA MET A 111 17.01 10.38 -12.11
C MET A 111 15.80 9.59 -12.61
N MET A 112 16.05 8.40 -13.16
CA MET A 112 15.01 7.47 -13.60
C MET A 112 14.86 6.36 -12.58
N SER A 113 13.63 5.97 -12.25
CA SER A 113 13.37 4.74 -11.52
C SER A 113 13.62 3.52 -12.43
N VAL A 114 14.18 2.48 -11.83
CA VAL A 114 14.43 1.18 -12.45
C VAL A 114 13.78 0.13 -11.57
N ASN A 115 12.86 -0.62 -12.17
CA ASN A 115 12.01 -1.59 -11.48
C ASN A 115 12.31 -2.99 -11.98
N ASP A 116 12.92 -3.83 -11.15
CA ASP A 116 13.20 -5.23 -11.46
C ASP A 116 12.23 -6.12 -10.68
N ALA A 117 11.39 -6.88 -11.39
CA ALA A 117 10.42 -7.76 -10.76
C ALA A 117 11.11 -8.82 -9.87
N ILE A 118 10.61 -8.98 -8.64
CA ILE A 118 11.07 -10.03 -7.73
C ILE A 118 10.36 -11.35 -8.12
N PRO A 119 11.10 -12.43 -8.40
CA PRO A 119 10.50 -13.73 -8.69
C PRO A 119 9.64 -14.21 -7.51
N THR A 120 8.48 -14.82 -7.79
CA THR A 120 7.58 -15.31 -6.74
C THR A 120 8.24 -16.31 -5.80
N THR A 121 9.25 -17.05 -6.28
CA THR A 121 10.05 -17.99 -5.50
C THR A 121 10.96 -17.33 -4.45
N GLU A 122 11.24 -16.04 -4.60
CA GLU A 122 12.10 -15.26 -3.69
C GLU A 122 11.31 -14.43 -2.69
N VAL A 123 10.01 -14.22 -2.94
CA VAL A 123 9.13 -13.35 -2.14
C VAL A 123 9.18 -13.69 -0.65
N GLU A 124 9.05 -14.96 -0.27
CA GLU A 124 9.05 -15.36 1.14
C GLU A 124 10.38 -15.00 1.84
N ALA A 125 11.51 -15.23 1.15
CA ALA A 125 12.82 -14.89 1.68
C ALA A 125 13.00 -13.38 1.82
N ILE A 126 12.53 -12.59 0.84
CA ILE A 126 12.60 -11.13 0.86
C ILE A 126 11.75 -10.54 1.99
N LEU A 127 10.52 -11.03 2.18
CA LEU A 127 9.64 -10.56 3.24
C LEU A 127 10.12 -10.96 4.64
N ALA A 128 10.83 -12.09 4.75
CA ALA A 128 11.43 -12.56 6.00
C ALA A 128 12.65 -11.73 6.46
N ASP A 129 13.29 -10.99 5.55
CA ASP A 129 14.40 -10.11 5.91
C ASP A 129 13.89 -8.79 6.49
N ASP A 130 14.06 -8.62 7.80
CA ASP A 130 13.71 -7.43 8.57
C ASP A 130 14.28 -6.14 7.93
N ALA A 131 15.47 -6.18 7.31
CA ALA A 131 16.11 -5.01 6.74
C ALA A 131 15.25 -4.32 5.67
N ASN A 132 14.46 -5.10 4.92
CA ASN A 132 13.59 -4.56 3.87
C ASN A 132 12.39 -3.77 4.41
N TRP A 133 12.06 -3.90 5.71
CA TRP A 133 10.96 -3.20 6.37
C TRP A 133 11.39 -1.87 7.02
N HIS A 134 12.68 -1.54 6.97
CA HIS A 134 13.24 -0.32 7.52
C HIS A 134 13.58 0.69 6.41
N PRO A 135 13.81 1.98 6.74
CA PRO A 135 14.21 2.97 5.75
C PRO A 135 15.42 2.47 4.94
N PRO A 136 15.41 2.62 3.62
CA PRO A 136 16.51 2.13 2.80
C PRO A 136 17.78 2.93 3.06
N VAL A 137 18.89 2.21 3.26
CA VAL A 137 20.22 2.81 3.46
C VAL A 137 20.93 3.03 2.11
N GLU A 138 20.54 2.25 1.10
CA GLU A 138 21.03 2.34 -0.28
C GLU A 138 19.91 2.81 -1.20
N ASP A 139 20.26 3.25 -2.42
CA ASP A 139 19.30 3.65 -3.46
C ASP A 139 18.57 2.44 -4.11
N ARG A 140 18.45 1.32 -3.38
CA ARG A 140 17.73 0.11 -3.79
C ARG A 140 16.90 -0.44 -2.64
N TYR A 141 15.62 -0.68 -2.89
CA TYR A 141 14.70 -1.21 -1.89
C TYR A 141 13.53 -1.98 -2.50
N VAL A 142 12.80 -2.69 -1.63
CA VAL A 142 11.63 -3.47 -2.03
C VAL A 142 10.43 -2.55 -2.11
N ALA A 143 9.89 -2.42 -3.31
CA ALA A 143 8.63 -1.76 -3.61
C ALA A 143 7.61 -2.76 -4.14
N PHE A 144 6.36 -2.33 -4.23
CA PHE A 144 5.27 -3.17 -4.64
C PHE A 144 4.17 -2.37 -5.31
N ALA A 145 3.43 -3.02 -6.20
CA ALA A 145 2.35 -2.42 -6.94
C ALA A 145 1.16 -3.38 -7.03
N ALA A 146 -0.05 -2.83 -7.06
CA ALA A 146 -1.25 -3.60 -7.26
C ALA A 146 -1.27 -4.17 -8.68
N THR A 147 -1.70 -5.43 -8.82
CA THR A 147 -2.04 -5.99 -10.14
C THR A 147 -3.40 -5.46 -10.58
N GLU A 148 -3.81 -5.74 -11.82
CA GLU A 148 -5.18 -5.43 -12.26
C GLU A 148 -6.24 -6.07 -11.35
N ALA A 149 -5.98 -7.28 -10.86
CA ALA A 149 -6.86 -7.95 -9.90
C ALA A 149 -6.83 -7.25 -8.52
N GLY A 150 -5.66 -6.82 -8.07
CA GLY A 150 -5.49 -6.03 -6.85
C GLY A 150 -6.23 -4.69 -6.88
N LEU A 151 -6.13 -3.96 -7.99
CA LEU A 151 -6.85 -2.70 -8.19
C LEU A 151 -8.37 -2.92 -8.17
N LYS A 152 -8.86 -3.96 -8.88
CA LYS A 152 -10.28 -4.32 -8.84
C LYS A 152 -10.74 -4.69 -7.43
N ALA A 153 -9.94 -5.44 -6.69
CA ALA A 153 -10.23 -5.80 -5.30
C ALA A 153 -10.28 -4.54 -4.43
N TYR A 154 -9.33 -3.62 -4.56
CA TYR A 154 -9.30 -2.35 -3.85
C TYR A 154 -10.55 -1.50 -4.09
N PHE A 155 -10.92 -1.28 -5.36
CA PHE A 155 -12.10 -0.49 -5.70
C PHE A 155 -13.43 -1.17 -5.35
N ALA A 156 -13.44 -2.48 -5.13
CA ALA A 156 -14.61 -3.20 -4.64
C ALA A 156 -14.81 -3.05 -3.11
N LEU A 157 -13.82 -2.51 -2.38
CA LEU A 157 -13.92 -2.33 -0.93
C LEU A 157 -14.92 -1.20 -0.60
N PRO A 158 -15.79 -1.38 0.41
CA PRO A 158 -16.67 -0.31 0.85
C PRO A 158 -15.85 0.90 1.33
N PRO A 159 -16.31 2.16 1.10
CA PRO A 159 -15.55 3.36 1.49
C PRO A 159 -15.12 3.30 2.96
N ARG A 160 -13.92 3.84 3.28
CA ARG A 160 -13.40 3.87 4.66
C ARG A 160 -14.50 4.49 5.53
N GLN A 161 -15.02 3.74 6.50
CA GLN A 161 -15.94 4.32 7.48
C GLN A 161 -15.12 5.28 8.33
N THR A 162 -15.20 6.57 8.01
CA THR A 162 -14.70 7.61 8.89
C THR A 162 -15.62 7.64 10.10
N SER A 163 -15.17 7.03 11.19
CA SER A 163 -15.76 7.26 12.51
C SER A 163 -15.64 8.76 12.78
N ALA A 164 -16.77 9.47 12.73
CA ALA A 164 -16.88 10.88 13.07
C ALA A 164 -16.76 11.09 14.59
#